data_AF-A0A7W0W6U5-F1
#
_entry.id   AF-A0A7W0W6U5-F1
#
_cell.length_a   1.000
_cell.length_b   1.000
_cell.length_c   1.000
_cell.angle_alpha   90.00
_cell.angle_beta   90.00
_cell.angle_gamma   90.00
#
_symmetry.space_group_name_H-M   'P 1'
#
loop_
_entity.id
_entity.type
_entity.pdbx_description
1 polymer ?
#
loop_
_entity_poly.entity_id
_entity_poly.type
_entity_poly.pdbx_seq_one_letter_code
_entity_poly.pdbx_strand_id
1 'polypeptide(L)'
;MPSVKAAAAAAASLARLYGPQVAVRHYNVFDPAVQREHVATLAHIDEERWPLPVTFLNDTLLFVGGLQPLKLVAVVAEQLQKLR
;
A
#
# COMPACT_ATOMS: atom_id res chain seq x y z
N MET A 1 16.18 -0.83 4.86
CA MET A 1 14.95 -0.04 5.09
C MET A 1 13.87 -0.92 5.73
N PRO A 2 13.38 -0.60 6.94
CA PRO A 2 12.34 -1.36 7.64
C PRO A 2 11.02 -1.48 6.87
N SER A 3 10.65 -0.44 6.11
CA SER A 3 9.41 -0.35 5.33
C SER A 3 9.30 -1.40 4.23
N VAL A 4 10.39 -1.67 3.51
CA VAL A 4 10.42 -2.67 2.42
C VAL A 4 10.19 -4.08 2.96
N LYS A 5 10.81 -4.43 4.09
CA LYS A 5 10.61 -5.74 4.74
C LYS A 5 9.16 -5.91 5.24
N ALA A 6 8.59 -4.85 5.81
CA ALA A 6 7.20 -4.86 6.24
C ALA A 6 6.24 -5.03 5.05
N ALA A 7 6.47 -4.32 3.94
CA ALA A 7 5.68 -4.44 2.72
C ALA A 7 5.76 -5.86 2.12
N ALA A 8 6.95 -6.47 2.09
CA ALA A 8 7.13 -7.84 1.62
C ALA A 8 6.39 -8.87 2.52
N ALA A 9 6.47 -8.73 3.84
CA ALA A 9 5.76 -9.59 4.78
C ALA A 9 4.23 -9.47 4.67
N ALA A 10 3.76 -8.24 4.48
CA ALA A 10 2.35 -7.95 4.22
C ALA A 10 1.88 -8.57 2.89
N ALA A 11 2.65 -8.42 1.82
CA ALA A 11 2.37 -9.01 0.51
C ALA A 11 2.29 -10.54 0.59
N ALA A 12 3.26 -11.19 1.24
CA ALA A 12 3.25 -12.64 1.44
C ALA A 12 2.03 -13.12 2.24
N SER A 13 1.66 -12.38 3.30
CA SER A 13 0.49 -12.71 4.12
C SER A 13 -0.81 -12.59 3.34
N LEU A 14 -0.98 -11.51 2.57
CA LEU A 14 -2.16 -11.29 1.74
C LEU A 14 -2.26 -12.31 0.60
N ALA A 15 -1.15 -12.63 -0.06
CA ALA A 15 -1.09 -13.66 -1.09
C ALA A 15 -1.50 -15.03 -0.53
N ARG A 16 -1.06 -15.39 0.68
CA ARG A 16 -1.45 -16.64 1.33
C ARG A 16 -2.93 -16.70 1.67
N LEU A 17 -3.53 -15.59 2.10
CA LEU A 17 -4.91 -15.56 2.59
C LEU A 17 -5.94 -15.37 1.47
N TYR A 18 -5.63 -14.55 0.48
CA TYR A 18 -6.59 -14.10 -0.53
C TYR A 18 -6.19 -14.51 -1.96
N GLY A 19 -4.97 -15.01 -2.15
CA GLY A 19 -4.49 -15.50 -3.44
C GLY A 19 -4.61 -14.42 -4.52
N PRO A 20 -5.18 -14.75 -5.69
CA PRO A 20 -5.27 -13.82 -6.82
C PRO A 20 -6.27 -12.68 -6.62
N GLN A 21 -7.07 -12.68 -5.54
CA GLN A 21 -8.05 -11.62 -5.27
C GLN A 21 -7.38 -10.28 -4.87
N VAL A 22 -6.10 -10.31 -4.47
CA VAL A 22 -5.38 -9.13 -3.98
C VAL A 22 -4.01 -9.07 -4.63
N ALA A 23 -3.74 -7.98 -5.36
CA ALA A 23 -2.42 -7.66 -5.88
C ALA A 23 -1.75 -6.60 -5.01
N VAL A 24 -0.53 -6.87 -4.53
CA VAL A 24 0.24 -5.91 -3.73
C VAL A 24 1.39 -5.38 -4.57
N ARG A 25 1.47 -4.06 -4.69
CA ARG A 25 2.55 -3.36 -5.39
C ARG A 25 3.28 -2.44 -4.42
N HIS A 26 4.61 -2.46 -4.48
CA HIS A 26 5.46 -1.57 -3.68
C HIS A 26 6.26 -0.70 -4.62
N TYR A 27 6.20 0.61 -4.41
CA TYR A 27 6.88 1.61 -5.22
C TYR A 27 7.93 2.34 -4.40
N ASN A 28 9.12 2.52 -4.98
CA ASN A 28 10.11 3.43 -4.43
C ASN A 28 9.87 4.82 -5.00
N VAL A 29 9.46 5.79 -4.18
CA VAL A 29 9.17 7.16 -4.63
C VAL A 29 10.40 7.92 -5.13
N PHE A 30 11.60 7.42 -4.86
CA PHE A 30 12.86 7.97 -5.37
C PHE A 30 13.27 7.38 -6.73
N ASP A 31 12.51 6.41 -7.26
CA ASP A 31 12.74 5.84 -8.58
C ASP A 31 12.19 6.79 -9.68
N PRO A 32 13.02 7.25 -10.64
CA PRO A 32 12.58 8.13 -11.73
C PRO A 32 11.46 7.55 -12.61
N ALA A 33 11.33 6.23 -12.70
CA ALA A 33 10.21 5.61 -13.42
C ALA A 33 8.91 5.80 -12.64
N VAL A 34 8.93 5.52 -11.33
CA VAL A 34 7.77 5.71 -10.43
C VAL A 34 7.34 7.17 -10.39
N GLN A 35 8.29 8.10 -10.35
CA GLN A 35 8.00 9.54 -10.36
C GLN A 35 7.26 9.98 -11.62
N ARG A 36 7.58 9.39 -12.78
CA ARG A 36 6.90 9.69 -14.04
C ARG A 36 5.55 9.01 -14.17
N GLU A 37 5.40 7.80 -13.65
CA GLU A 37 4.15 7.03 -13.73
C GLU A 37 3.07 7.54 -12.76
N HIS A 38 3.48 8.01 -11.57
CA HIS A 38 2.58 8.34 -10.47
C HIS A 38 2.59 9.82 -10.06
N VAL A 39 2.81 10.73 -11.02
CA VAL A 39 2.96 12.18 -10.77
C VAL A 39 1.84 12.75 -9.88
N ALA A 40 0.57 12.47 -10.21
CA ALA A 40 -0.57 13.02 -9.48
C ALA A 40 -0.64 12.51 -8.03
N THR A 41 -0.43 11.21 -7.82
CA THR A 41 -0.44 10.60 -6.48
C THR A 41 0.70 11.13 -5.63
N LEU A 42 1.91 11.27 -6.18
CA LEU A 42 3.06 11.78 -5.46
C LEU A 42 2.92 13.27 -5.12
N ALA A 43 2.36 14.07 -6.03
CA ALA A 43 2.05 15.47 -5.78
C ALA A 43 1.04 15.62 -4.63
N HIS A 44 0.00 14.79 -4.60
CA HIS A 44 -0.99 14.81 -3.52
C HIS A 44 -0.38 14.42 -2.16
N ILE A 45 0.48 13.39 -2.12
CA ILE A 45 1.20 12.99 -0.90
C ILE A 45 2.08 14.14 -0.36
N ASP A 46 2.74 14.87 -1.25
CA ASP A 46 3.60 16.00 -0.90
C ASP A 46 2.80 17.21 -0.41
N GLU A 47 1.71 17.55 -1.09
CA GLU A 47 0.77 18.62 -0.69
C GLU A 47 0.23 18.41 0.72
N GLU A 48 -0.20 17.18 1.02
CA GLU A 48 -0.71 16.77 2.33
C GLU A 48 0.39 16.56 3.38
N ARG A 49 1.66 16.63 2.98
CA ARG A 49 2.85 16.40 3.83
C ARG A 49 2.83 15.06 4.55
N TRP A 50 2.30 14.03 3.90
CA TRP A 50 2.18 12.71 4.52
C TRP A 50 3.54 12.03 4.67
N PRO A 51 3.92 11.56 5.87
CA PRO A 51 5.14 10.80 6.03
C PRO A 51 5.05 9.45 5.30
N LEU A 52 6.15 9.07 4.64
CA LEU A 52 6.27 7.76 4.00
C LEU A 52 6.56 6.65 5.04
N PRO A 53 6.17 5.38 4.77
CA PRO A 53 5.43 4.91 3.60
C PRO A 53 3.93 5.25 3.67
N VAL A 54 3.32 5.39 2.49
CA VAL A 54 1.88 5.57 2.33
C VAL A 54 1.31 4.32 1.65
N THR A 55 0.21 3.79 2.18
CA THR A 55 -0.45 2.59 1.67
C THR A 55 -1.85 2.91 1.17
N PHE A 56 -2.15 2.49 -0.05
CA PHE A 56 -3.48 2.60 -0.65
C PHE A 56 -4.08 1.22 -0.93
N LEU A 57 -5.40 1.15 -0.96
CA LEU A 57 -6.19 0.01 -1.45
C LEU A 57 -7.29 0.54 -2.35
N ASN A 58 -7.26 0.20 -3.65
CA ASN A 58 -8.19 0.72 -4.65
C ASN A 58 -8.38 2.25 -4.53
N ASP A 59 -7.26 2.99 -4.60
CA ASP A 59 -7.18 4.45 -4.46
C ASP A 59 -7.61 5.03 -3.09
N THR A 60 -8.04 4.19 -2.14
CA THR A 60 -8.35 4.62 -0.78
C THR A 60 -7.11 4.59 0.10
N LEU A 61 -6.80 5.72 0.74
CA LEU A 61 -5.71 5.81 1.72
C LEU A 61 -6.00 4.93 2.94
N LEU A 62 -5.05 4.06 3.29
CA LEU A 62 -5.16 3.18 4.46
C LEU A 62 -4.21 3.57 5.60
N PHE A 63 -2.94 3.80 5.29
CA PHE A 63 -1.90 4.04 6.29
C PHE A 63 -0.90 5.08 5.80
N VAL A 64 -0.39 5.88 6.75
CA VAL A 64 0.60 6.94 6.55
C VAL A 64 1.70 6.80 7.61
N GLY A 65 2.95 6.99 7.24
CA GLY A 65 4.11 6.97 8.15
C GLY A 65 4.48 5.59 8.70
N GLY A 66 3.78 4.54 8.29
CA GLY A 66 4.03 3.20 8.81
C GLY A 66 3.09 2.16 8.20
N LEU A 67 3.54 0.91 8.24
CA LEU A 67 2.74 -0.24 7.81
C LEU A 67 2.51 -1.16 9.00
N GLN A 68 1.24 -1.49 9.26
CA GLN A 68 0.84 -2.44 10.29
C GLN A 68 0.23 -3.68 9.62
N PRO A 69 1.00 -4.78 9.43
CA PRO A 69 0.58 -5.91 8.61
C PRO A 69 -0.76 -6.53 9.03
N LEU A 70 -1.00 -6.68 10.34
CA LEU A 70 -2.25 -7.24 10.85
C LEU A 70 -3.46 -6.35 10.53
N LYS A 71 -3.31 -5.02 10.65
CA LYS A 71 -4.37 -4.08 10.29
C LYS A 71 -4.63 -4.08 8.79
N LEU A 72 -3.58 -4.17 7.97
CA LEU A 72 -3.73 -4.28 6.52
C LEU A 72 -4.56 -5.52 6.13
N VAL A 73 -4.25 -6.68 6.72
CA VAL A 73 -5.02 -7.91 6.47
C VAL A 73 -6.49 -7.74 6.85
N ALA A 74 -6.77 -7.15 8.03
CA ALA A 74 -8.15 -6.91 8.47
C ALA A 74 -8.92 -5.97 7.54
N VAL A 75 -8.29 -4.86 7.12
CA VAL A 75 -8.91 -3.90 6.19
C VAL A 75 -9.17 -4.52 4.82
N VAL A 76 -8.23 -5.30 4.29
CA VAL A 76 -8.43 -6.02 3.02
C VAL A 76 -9.56 -7.03 3.13
N ALA A 77 -9.66 -7.77 4.25
CA ALA A 77 -10.75 -8.70 4.50
C ALA A 77 -12.12 -8.00 4.46
N GLU A 78 -12.23 -6.86 5.14
CA GLU A 78 -13.45 -6.06 5.20
C GLU A 78 -13.85 -5.54 3.81
N GLN A 79 -12.88 -5.05 3.03
CA GLN A 79 -13.15 -4.56 1.67
C GLN A 79 -13.57 -5.69 0.73
N LEU A 80 -12.96 -6.86 0.81
CA LEU A 80 -13.38 -8.02 0.02
C LEU A 80 -14.79 -8.50 0.40
N GLN A 81 -15.21 -8.36 1.66
CA GLN A 81 -16.59 -8.66 2.07
C GLN A 81 -17.61 -7.68 1.48
N LYS A 82 -17.26 -6.40 1.32
CA LYS A 82 -18.15 -5.38 0.73
C LYS A 82 -18.34 -5.54 -0.78
N LEU A 83 -17.42 -6.24 -1.46
CA LEU A 83 -17.46 -6.50 -2.89
C LEU A 83 -18.26 -7.76 -3.26
N ARG A 84 -18.71 -8.53 -2.28
CA ARG A 84 -19.56 -9.72 -2.44
C ARG A 84 -21.04 -9.38 -2.27
#